data_AF-A0A914Q685-F1
#
_entry.id   AF-A0A914Q685-F1
#
_cell.length_a   1.000
_cell.length_b   1.000
_cell.length_c   1.000
_cell.angle_alpha   90.00
_cell.angle_beta   90.00
_cell.angle_gamma   90.00
#
_symmetry.space_group_name_H-M   'P 1'
#
loop_
_entity.id
_entity.type
_entity.pdbx_description
1 polymer ?
#
loop_
_entity_poly.entity_id
_entity_poly.type
_entity_poly.pdbx_seq_one_letter_code
_entity_poly.pdbx_strand_id
1 'polypeptide(L)' 'MTGPSQTAVTRLKKDYQRLIKDPVPYAIARPLPSNILEWHYVVRGAPDTPFNGGYYHGKLIFPADFR' A
#
# COMPACT_ATOMS: atom_id res chain seq x y z
N MET A 1 8.11 21.19 5.32
CA MET A 1 7.41 20.00 4.78
C MET A 1 5.97 20.09 5.24
N THR A 2 5.02 20.29 4.31
CA THR A 2 3.59 20.33 4.63
C THR A 2 3.10 18.91 4.92
N GLY A 3 2.39 18.72 6.04
CA GLY A 3 1.77 17.45 6.40
C GLY A 3 0.71 17.01 5.37
N PRO A 4 0.20 15.77 5.47
CA PRO A 4 -0.80 15.26 4.55
C PRO A 4 -2.08 16.09 4.59
N SER A 5 -2.66 16.34 3.42
CA SER A 5 -3.99 16.95 3.34
C SER A 5 -5.06 16.06 3.97
N GLN A 6 -6.11 16.65 4.53
CA GLN A 6 -7.22 15.90 5.12
C GLN A 6 -7.88 14.95 4.10
N THR A 7 -7.93 15.37 2.84
CA THR A 7 -8.43 14.55 1.72
C THR A 7 -7.56 13.32 1.51
N ALA A 8 -6.23 13.49 1.44
CA ALA A 8 -5.28 12.37 1.29
C ALA A 8 -5.41 11.36 2.44
N VAL A 9 -5.44 11.85 3.70
CA VAL A 9 -5.62 10.97 4.86
C VAL A 9 -6.93 10.19 4.77
N THR A 10 -8.03 10.87 4.46
CA THR A 10 -9.36 10.24 4.36
C THR A 10 -9.39 9.19 3.26
N ARG A 11 -8.81 9.51 2.10
CA ARG A 11 -8.75 8.62 0.95
C ARG A 11 -7.92 7.37 1.27
N LEU A 12 -6.70 7.54 1.78
CA LEU A 12 -5.80 6.43 2.08
C LEU A 12 -6.35 5.53 3.18
N LYS A 13 -7.05 6.07 4.19
CA LYS A 13 -7.77 5.25 5.18
C LYS A 13 -8.85 4.38 4.51
N LYS A 14 -9.65 4.96 3.61
CA LYS A 14 -10.69 4.21 2.88
C LYS A 14 -10.09 3.12 1.99
N ASP A 15 -9.01 3.43 1.29
CA ASP A 15 -8.32 2.46 0.44
C ASP A 15 -7.70 1.33 1.28
N TYR A 16 -7.16 1.64 2.46
CA TYR A 16 -6.66 0.61 3.38
C TYR A 16 -7.78 -0.33 3.87
N GLN A 17 -8.94 0.23 4.24
CA GLN A 17 -10.09 -0.57 4.65
C GLN A 17 -10.61 -1.45 3.50
N ARG A 18 -10.56 -0.96 2.25
CA ARG A 18 -10.90 -1.77 1.07
C ARG A 18 -9.94 -2.93 0.90
N LEU A 19 -8.63 -2.72 1.02
CA LEU A 19 -7.63 -3.79 0.91
C LEU A 19 -7.76 -4.84 2.01
N ILE A 20 -8.21 -4.46 3.21
CA ILE A 20 -8.52 -5.42 4.28
C ILE A 20 -9.78 -6.23 3.94
N LYS A 21 -10.82 -5.56 3.44
CA LYS A 21 -12.12 -6.19 3.14
C LYS A 21 -12.06 -7.08 1.90
N ASP A 22 -11.31 -6.66 0.89
CA ASP A 22 -11.15 -7.31 -0.40
C ASP A 22 -9.66 -7.38 -0.76
N PRO A 23 -8.94 -8.41 -0.23
CA PRO A 23 -7.50 -8.53 -0.42
C PRO A 23 -7.12 -8.81 -1.86
N VAL A 24 -6.10 -8.10 -2.36
CA VAL A 24 -5.55 -8.36 -3.70
C VAL A 24 -4.77 -9.68 -3.67
N PRO A 25 -5.05 -10.63 -4.59
CA PRO A 25 -4.29 -11.87 -4.68
C PRO A 25 -2.80 -11.59 -4.85
N TYR A 26 -1.98 -12.35 -4.11
CA TYR A 26 -0.52 -12.26 -4.15
C TYR A 26 0.07 -10.91 -3.76
N ALA A 27 -0.71 -9.95 -3.23
CA ALA A 27 -0.19 -8.67 -2.79
C ALA A 27 -0.74 -8.27 -1.43
N ILE A 28 0.11 -7.70 -0.60
CA ILE A 28 -0.28 -7.11 0.70
C ILE A 28 0.32 -5.72 0.74
N ALA A 29 -0.46 -4.71 1.12
CA ALA A 29 0.02 -3.35 1.33
C ALA A 29 -0.51 -2.81 2.66
N ARG A 30 0.33 -2.08 3.39
CA ARG A 30 -0.02 -1.46 4.67
C ARG A 30 0.62 -0.07 4.82
N PRO A 31 -0.10 0.93 5.36
CA PRO A 31 0.49 2.20 5.72
C PRO A 31 1.47 2.04 6.88
N LEU A 32 2.50 2.88 6.90
CA LEU A 32 3.38 3.03 8.05
C LEU A 32 2.59 3.68 9.20
N PRO A 33 2.62 3.14 10.43
CA PRO A 33 1.84 3.70 11.54
C PRO A 33 2.15 5.17 11.85
N SER A 34 3.39 5.60 11.62
CA SER A 34 3.85 6.97 11.85
C SER A 34 3.61 7.91 10.66
N ASN A 35 3.34 7.40 9.46
CA ASN A 35 3.16 8.20 8.26
C ASN A 35 2.22 7.49 7.27
N ILE A 36 0.96 7.92 7.20
CA ILE A 36 -0.02 7.33 6.30
C ILE A 36 0.29 7.56 4.81
N LEU A 37 1.20 8.48 4.46
CA LEU A 37 1.65 8.68 3.08
C LEU A 37 2.75 7.70 2.66
N GLU A 38 3.33 6.97 3.61
CA GLU A 38 4.30 5.92 3.31
C GLU A 38 3.65 4.57 3.53
N TRP A 39 3.66 3.73 2.50
CA TRP A 39 3.12 2.39 2.57
C TRP A 39 4.19 1.40 2.19
N HIS A 40 4.22 0.29 2.91
CA HIS A 40 5.00 -0.87 2.52
C HIS A 40 4.10 -1.89 1.88
N TYR A 41 4.60 -2.54 0.84
CA TYR A 41 3.90 -3.64 0.22
C TYR A 41 4.83 -4.83 0.00
N VAL A 42 4.22 -6.00 -0.12
CA VAL A 42 4.87 -7.24 -0.51
C VAL A 42 4.06 -7.84 -1.65
N VAL A 43 4.70 -8.08 -2.79
CA VAL A 43 4.16 -8.90 -3.87
C VAL A 43 4.80 -10.28 -3.76
N ARG A 44 3.96 -11.33 -3.81
CA ARG A 44 4.41 -12.71 -3.90
C ARG A 44 4.46 -13.10 -5.38
N GLY A 45 5.53 -13.76 -5.81
CA GLY A 45 5.60 -14.25 -7.17
C GLY A 45 4.49 -15.27 -7.44
N ALA A 46 3.75 -15.05 -8.52
CA ALA A 46 2.63 -15.91 -8.89
C ALA A 46 3.13 -17.32 -9.31
N PRO A 47 2.29 -18.35 -9.16
CA PRO A 47 2.56 -19.68 -9.70
C PRO A 47 2.89 -19.61 -11.20
N ASP A 48 3.68 -20.55 -11.67
CA ASP A 48 4.03 -20.70 -13.10
C ASP A 48 4.74 -19.48 -13.72
N THR A 49 5.32 -18.62 -12.89
CA THR A 49 6.22 -17.55 -13.31
C THR A 49 7.65 -17.83 -12.84
N PRO A 50 8.68 -17.24 -13.46
CA PRO A 50 10.06 -17.29 -12.96
C PRO A 50 10.23 -16.73 -11.54
N PHE A 51 9.24 -16.01 -11.03
CA PHE A 51 9.25 -15.35 -9.73
C PHE A 51 8.56 -16.20 -8.65
N ASN A 52 7.97 -17.34 -8.99
CA ASN A 52 7.23 -18.21 -8.07
C ASN A 52 8.04 -18.51 -6.80
N GLY A 53 7.40 -18.40 -5.63
CA GLY A 53 8.02 -18.54 -4.31
C GLY A 53 8.78 -17.31 -3.82
N GLY A 54 9.00 -16.31 -4.67
CA GLY A 54 9.62 -15.04 -4.30
C GLY A 54 8.71 -14.11 -3.51
N TYR A 55 9.32 -13.27 -2.67
CA TYR A 55 8.67 -12.17 -1.95
C TYR A 55 9.39 -10.88 -2.25
N TYR A 56 8.66 -9.91 -2.81
CA TYR A 56 9.21 -8.65 -3.29
C TYR A 56 8.62 -7.51 -2.48
N HIS A 57 9.45 -6.97 -1.58
CA HIS A 57 9.08 -5.84 -0.75
C HIS A 57 9.34 -4.52 -1.47
N GLY A 58 8.45 -3.57 -1.30
CA GLY A 58 8.61 -2.21 -1.80
C GLY A 58 7.95 -1.19 -0.90
N LYS A 59 8.09 0.08 -1.30
CA LYS A 59 7.40 1.20 -0.65
C LYS A 59 6.72 2.11 -1.66
N LEU A 60 5.58 2.65 -1.27
CA LEU A 60 4.87 3.72 -1.98
C LEU A 60 4.96 4.97 -1.13
N ILE A 61 5.32 6.08 -1.77
CA ILE A 61 5.32 7.41 -1.15
C ILE A 61 4.26 8.24 -1.86
N PHE A 62 3.16 8.51 -1.17
CA PHE A 62 2.06 9.29 -1.70
C PHE A 62 2.37 10.79 -1.59
N PRO A 63 1.97 11.61 -2.59
CA PRO A 63 1.97 13.06 -2.47
C PRO A 63 1.09 13.52 -1.31
N ALA A 64 1.44 14.64 -0.67
CA ALA A 64 0.66 15.18 0.45
C ALA A 64 -0.78 15.57 0.06
N ASP A 65 -1.01 15.87 -1.22
CA ASP A 65 -2.27 16.28 -1.80
C ASP A 65 -3.00 15.17 -2.57
N PHE A 66 -2.62 13.90 -2.36
CA PHE A 66 -3.25 12.73 -2.98
C PHE A 66 -4.80 12.75 -2.86
N ARG A 67 -5.51 12.49 -3.96
CA ARG A 67 -6.99 12.54 -4.06
C ARG A 67 -7.58 11.24 -4.60
#